data_AF-A0A0F3M6E9-F1
#
_entry.id   AF-A0A0F3M6E9-F1
#
_cell.length_a   1.000
_cell.length_b   1.000
_cell.length_c   1.000
_cell.angle_alpha   90.00
_cell.angle_beta   90.00
_cell.angle_gamma   90.00
#
_symmetry.space_group_name_H-M   'P 1'
#
loop_
_entity.id
_entity.type
_entity.pdbx_description
1 polymer ?
#
loop_
_entity_poly.entity_id
_entity_poly.type
_entity_poly.pdbx_seq_one_letter_code
_entity_poly.pdbx_strand_id
1 'polypeptide(L)'
;MSSQQISTRILSIESEINSSALFNGKIDEQDVDKLKTVQDEIQKWNFFIDDAPAISIFAIRSRARRLKRTHNLAILFIDYLQLIKIDSRGSQYNRVQEISEITQSLKALAKELNISIIALSQLSRAVEQRSDKKPILSDLRESGSIEQDADIVMLIYRDEYYLSRSEPNPGTPEYTEWLQNKINVITLLK
;
A
#
# COMPACT_ATOMS: atom_id res chain seq x y z
N MET A 1 -3.72 -9.17 -2.76
CA MET A 1 -5.04 -8.85 -3.35
C MET A 1 -5.05 -9.34 -4.79
N SER A 2 -6.20 -9.69 -5.35
CA SER A 2 -6.29 -10.06 -6.78
C SER A 2 -6.37 -8.83 -7.67
N SER A 3 -6.09 -9.01 -8.96
CA SER A 3 -6.25 -7.99 -9.99
C SER A 3 -7.67 -7.41 -10.02
N GLN A 4 -8.70 -8.24 -9.88
CA GLN A 4 -10.10 -7.79 -9.84
C GLN A 4 -10.36 -6.85 -8.67
N GLN A 5 -9.84 -7.16 -7.48
CA GLN A 5 -10.03 -6.31 -6.29
C GLN A 5 -9.37 -4.94 -6.46
N ILE A 6 -8.20 -4.88 -7.11
CA ILE A 6 -7.53 -3.62 -7.42
C ILE A 6 -8.35 -2.83 -8.46
N SER A 7 -8.80 -3.48 -9.53
CA SER A 7 -9.63 -2.84 -10.55
C SER A 7 -10.95 -2.28 -9.98
N THR A 8 -11.62 -3.02 -9.10
CA THR A 8 -12.84 -2.53 -8.42
C THR A 8 -12.55 -1.32 -7.55
N ARG A 9 -11.40 -1.27 -6.87
CA ARG A 9 -11.02 -0.08 -6.08
C ARG A 9 -10.72 1.12 -6.96
N ILE A 10 -10.00 0.93 -8.07
CA ILE A 10 -9.73 2.03 -9.03
C ILE A 10 -11.06 2.57 -9.57
N LEU A 11 -11.96 1.67 -10.02
CA LEU A 11 -13.29 2.07 -10.47
C LEU A 11 -14.06 2.83 -9.39
N SER A 12 -14.04 2.35 -8.14
CA SER A 12 -14.70 3.03 -7.01
C SER A 12 -14.16 4.43 -6.75
N ILE A 13 -12.84 4.61 -6.85
CA ILE A 13 -12.18 5.90 -6.64
C ILE A 13 -12.55 6.87 -7.76
N GLU A 14 -12.37 6.46 -9.02
CA GLU A 14 -12.61 7.32 -10.19
C GLU A 14 -14.10 7.62 -10.42
N SER A 15 -14.98 6.69 -10.08
CA SER A 15 -16.43 6.89 -10.18
C SER A 15 -17.04 7.52 -8.93
N GLU A 16 -16.29 7.67 -7.82
CA GLU A 16 -16.80 8.08 -6.51
C GLU A 16 -17.98 7.23 -5.99
N ILE A 17 -18.20 6.05 -6.56
CA ILE A 17 -19.24 5.12 -6.13
C ILE A 17 -18.65 4.22 -5.04
N ASN A 18 -19.46 3.93 -4.02
CA ASN A 18 -19.04 3.10 -2.90
C ASN A 18 -18.52 1.71 -3.37
N SER A 19 -17.30 1.35 -2.96
CA SER A 19 -16.67 0.09 -3.37
C SER A 19 -17.47 -1.16 -3.00
N SER A 20 -18.19 -1.14 -1.86
CA SER A 20 -19.04 -2.26 -1.44
C SER A 20 -20.31 -2.34 -2.29
N ALA A 21 -20.85 -1.21 -2.74
CA ALA A 21 -21.98 -1.19 -3.67
C ALA A 21 -21.59 -1.80 -5.02
N LEU A 22 -20.42 -1.39 -5.56
CA LEU A 22 -19.86 -1.95 -6.79
C LEU A 22 -19.58 -3.45 -6.68
N PHE A 23 -18.96 -3.88 -5.58
CA PHE A 23 -18.65 -5.31 -5.36
C PHE A 23 -19.92 -6.17 -5.25
N ASN A 24 -20.98 -5.64 -4.62
CA ASN A 24 -22.24 -6.34 -4.44
C ASN A 24 -23.24 -6.15 -5.60
N GLY A 25 -22.87 -5.43 -6.66
CA GLY A 25 -23.75 -5.15 -7.81
C GLY A 25 -24.96 -4.28 -7.50
N LYS A 26 -24.93 -3.51 -6.40
CA LYS A 26 -25.99 -2.56 -6.02
C LYS A 26 -25.70 -1.20 -6.67
N ILE A 27 -25.94 -1.13 -7.97
CA ILE A 27 -25.63 0.05 -8.79
C ILE A 27 -26.95 0.66 -9.23
N ASP A 28 -27.14 1.94 -8.92
CA ASP A 28 -28.33 2.68 -9.37
C ASP A 28 -28.24 2.97 -10.88
N GLU A 29 -29.37 3.11 -11.56
CA GLU A 29 -29.36 3.37 -13.02
C GLU A 29 -28.55 4.63 -13.39
N GLN A 30 -28.52 5.63 -12.51
CA GLN A 30 -27.74 6.87 -12.69
C GLN A 30 -26.23 6.64 -12.64
N ASP A 31 -25.78 5.61 -11.91
CA ASP A 31 -24.37 5.27 -11.75
C ASP A 31 -23.82 4.44 -12.92
N VAL A 32 -24.70 3.75 -13.66
CA VAL A 32 -24.30 2.87 -14.77
C VAL A 32 -23.57 3.64 -15.87
N ASP A 33 -24.09 4.81 -16.25
CA ASP A 33 -23.47 5.61 -17.31
C ASP A 33 -22.17 6.28 -16.84
N LYS A 34 -22.10 6.65 -15.54
CA LYS A 34 -20.85 7.13 -14.91
C LYS A 34 -19.78 6.04 -14.96
N LEU A 35 -20.13 4.81 -14.60
CA LEU A 35 -19.21 3.67 -14.61
C LEU A 35 -18.71 3.32 -16.00
N LYS A 36 -19.57 3.33 -17.03
CA LYS A 36 -19.14 3.10 -18.42
C LYS A 36 -18.11 4.14 -18.85
N THR A 37 -18.39 5.42 -18.57
CA THR A 37 -17.49 6.52 -18.91
C THR A 37 -16.12 6.34 -18.26
N VAL A 38 -16.10 6.09 -16.95
CA VAL A 38 -14.86 5.85 -16.19
C VAL A 38 -14.13 4.60 -16.69
N GLN A 39 -14.85 3.53 -17.02
CA GLN A 39 -14.27 2.31 -17.56
C GLN A 39 -13.58 2.56 -18.91
N ASP A 40 -14.22 3.30 -19.81
CA ASP A 40 -13.66 3.65 -21.13
C ASP A 40 -12.42 4.55 -21.00
N GLU A 41 -12.33 5.35 -19.96
CA GLU A 41 -11.13 6.13 -19.62
C GLU A 41 -10.00 5.26 -19.08
N ILE A 42 -10.29 4.41 -18.08
CA ILE A 42 -9.30 3.51 -17.47
C ILE A 42 -8.71 2.53 -18.49
N GLN A 43 -9.51 2.04 -19.45
CA GLN A 43 -9.02 1.15 -20.50
C GLN A 43 -7.92 1.76 -21.37
N LYS A 44 -7.85 3.10 -21.45
CA LYS A 44 -6.82 3.81 -22.21
C LYS A 44 -5.52 3.95 -21.41
N TRP A 45 -5.51 3.63 -20.12
CA TRP A 45 -4.34 3.77 -19.27
C TRP A 45 -3.28 2.71 -19.61
N ASN A 46 -2.02 3.13 -19.67
CA ASN A 46 -0.88 2.24 -19.77
C ASN A 46 -0.55 1.65 -18.38
N PHE A 47 -1.51 0.93 -17.80
CA PHE A 47 -1.48 0.40 -16.45
C PHE A 47 -1.52 -1.14 -16.48
N PHE A 48 -0.58 -1.78 -15.81
CA PHE A 48 -0.44 -3.23 -15.78
C PHE A 48 -0.51 -3.73 -14.35
N ILE A 49 -1.37 -4.73 -14.11
CA ILE A 49 -1.45 -5.43 -12.83
C ILE A 49 -0.87 -6.83 -12.99
N ASP A 50 -0.06 -7.22 -12.03
CA ASP A 50 0.50 -8.55 -11.92
C ASP A 50 0.20 -9.08 -10.51
N ASP A 51 -0.75 -10.00 -10.41
CA ASP A 51 -1.22 -10.57 -9.14
C ASP A 51 -0.66 -11.97 -8.86
N ALA A 52 0.45 -12.34 -9.52
CA ALA A 52 1.11 -13.62 -9.30
C ALA A 52 1.54 -13.77 -7.82
N PRO A 53 1.08 -14.82 -7.12
CA PRO A 53 1.39 -15.00 -5.71
C PRO A 53 2.86 -15.39 -5.51
N ALA A 54 3.44 -14.93 -4.39
CA ALA A 54 4.78 -15.33 -3.94
C ALA A 54 5.89 -15.17 -5.00
N ILE A 55 5.84 -14.08 -5.75
CA ILE A 55 6.78 -13.77 -6.82
C ILE A 55 8.21 -13.59 -6.28
N SER A 56 9.19 -14.08 -7.04
CA SER A 56 10.59 -13.89 -6.71
C SER A 56 11.13 -12.55 -7.19
N ILE A 57 12.18 -12.05 -6.53
CA ILE A 57 12.87 -10.83 -6.96
C ILE A 57 13.41 -10.94 -8.40
N PHE A 58 13.84 -12.14 -8.81
CA PHE A 58 14.27 -12.39 -10.19
C PHE A 58 13.13 -12.24 -11.20
N ALA A 59 11.96 -12.82 -10.88
CA ALA A 59 10.77 -12.69 -11.71
C ALA A 59 10.32 -11.22 -11.83
N ILE A 60 10.33 -10.46 -10.73
CA ILE A 60 10.05 -9.00 -10.76
C ILE A 60 10.98 -8.29 -11.74
N ARG A 61 12.30 -8.49 -11.63
CA ARG A 61 13.29 -7.85 -12.52
C ARG A 61 13.06 -8.20 -13.99
N SER A 62 12.83 -9.48 -14.29
CA SER A 62 12.57 -9.95 -15.65
C SER A 62 11.33 -9.30 -16.26
N ARG A 63 10.23 -9.23 -15.50
CA ARG A 63 8.97 -8.62 -15.94
C ARG A 63 9.10 -7.11 -16.10
N ALA A 64 9.75 -6.42 -15.16
CA ALA A 64 9.99 -4.98 -15.23
C ALA A 64 10.84 -4.59 -16.46
N ARG A 65 11.92 -5.33 -16.75
CA ARG A 65 12.73 -5.14 -17.96
C ARG A 65 11.93 -5.31 -19.24
N ARG A 66 11.08 -6.34 -19.29
CA ARG A 66 10.19 -6.58 -20.43
C ARG A 66 9.24 -5.40 -20.63
N LEU A 67 8.55 -4.96 -19.57
CA LEU A 67 7.64 -3.81 -19.62
C LEU A 67 8.36 -2.50 -19.97
N LYS A 68 9.60 -2.30 -19.49
CA LYS A 68 10.41 -1.15 -19.89
C LYS A 68 10.67 -1.14 -21.40
N ARG A 69 10.99 -2.29 -21.98
CA ARG A 69 11.27 -2.42 -23.42
C ARG A 69 10.01 -2.31 -24.29
N THR A 70 8.89 -2.86 -23.86
CA THR A 70 7.67 -2.94 -24.70
C THR A 70 6.70 -1.77 -24.48
N HIS A 71 6.68 -1.17 -23.28
CA HIS A 71 5.70 -0.14 -22.91
C HIS A 71 6.32 1.09 -22.24
N ASN A 72 7.66 1.22 -22.24
CA ASN A 72 8.40 2.31 -21.59
C ASN A 72 7.96 2.54 -20.13
N LEU A 73 7.99 1.47 -19.32
CA LEU A 73 7.72 1.53 -17.89
C LEU A 73 8.38 2.76 -17.23
N ALA A 74 7.59 3.55 -16.52
CA ALA A 74 8.03 4.78 -15.85
C ALA A 74 8.08 4.64 -14.31
N ILE A 75 7.17 3.83 -13.76
CA ILE A 75 7.04 3.61 -12.32
C ILE A 75 6.61 2.17 -12.05
N LEU A 76 7.11 1.60 -10.95
CA LEU A 76 6.74 0.28 -10.47
C LEU A 76 6.22 0.36 -9.03
N PHE A 77 5.01 -0.14 -8.79
CA PHE A 77 4.44 -0.28 -7.45
C PHE A 77 4.52 -1.74 -6.99
N ILE A 78 4.90 -1.97 -5.75
CA ILE A 78 5.04 -3.31 -5.16
C ILE A 78 4.26 -3.38 -3.85
N ASP A 79 3.23 -4.22 -3.82
CA ASP A 79 2.42 -4.55 -2.63
C ASP A 79 2.64 -6.02 -2.26
N TYR A 80 3.51 -6.37 -1.31
CA TYR A 80 4.40 -5.55 -0.50
C TYR A 80 5.72 -6.31 -0.29
N LEU A 81 6.79 -5.63 0.16
CA LEU A 81 8.15 -6.18 0.25
C LEU A 81 8.20 -7.55 0.93
N GLN A 82 7.44 -7.71 2.02
CA GLN A 82 7.50 -8.92 2.83
C GLN A 82 6.91 -10.18 2.14
N LEU A 83 6.27 -10.05 0.97
CA LEU A 83 5.79 -11.20 0.19
C LEU A 83 6.76 -11.64 -0.92
N ILE A 84 7.79 -10.85 -1.21
CA ILE A 84 8.79 -11.18 -2.22
C ILE A 84 9.69 -12.30 -1.71
N LYS A 85 9.95 -13.28 -2.58
CA LYS A 85 10.85 -14.39 -2.30
C LYS A 85 12.21 -14.20 -2.97
N ILE A 86 13.23 -14.79 -2.37
CA ILE A 86 14.54 -14.95 -2.99
C ILE A 86 14.60 -16.39 -3.49
N ASP A 87 14.77 -16.55 -4.81
CA ASP A 87 14.94 -17.88 -5.40
C ASP A 87 16.29 -18.42 -4.91
N SER A 88 16.28 -19.65 -4.41
CA SER A 88 17.46 -20.41 -3.96
C SER A 88 18.24 -19.81 -2.78
N ARG A 89 17.92 -20.31 -1.56
CA ARG A 89 18.86 -20.59 -0.46
C ARG A 89 18.09 -21.31 0.67
N GLY A 90 18.73 -22.30 1.31
CA GLY A 90 18.11 -23.18 2.30
C GLY A 90 17.52 -22.44 3.52
N SER A 91 16.80 -23.19 4.36
CA SER A 91 15.96 -22.72 5.49
C SER A 91 16.67 -21.99 6.65
N GLN A 92 17.83 -21.38 6.41
CA GLN A 92 18.71 -20.80 7.44
C GLN A 92 18.94 -19.29 7.32
N TYR A 93 18.41 -18.63 6.30
CA TYR A 93 18.59 -17.18 6.19
C TYR A 93 17.67 -16.43 7.16
N ASN A 94 18.26 -15.47 7.88
CA ASN A 94 17.53 -14.54 8.71
C ASN A 94 16.70 -13.64 7.80
N ARG A 95 15.41 -13.45 8.12
CA ARG A 95 14.49 -12.59 7.38
C ARG A 95 15.05 -11.17 7.15
N VAL A 96 15.83 -10.66 8.10
CA VAL A 96 16.53 -9.37 7.98
C VAL A 96 17.39 -9.34 6.72
N GLN A 97 18.18 -10.39 6.49
CA GLN A 97 19.10 -10.45 5.37
C GLN A 97 18.35 -10.60 4.04
N GLU A 98 17.24 -11.33 4.02
CA GLU A 98 16.39 -11.42 2.83
C GLU A 98 15.83 -10.05 2.43
N ILE A 99 15.31 -9.28 3.39
CA ILE A 99 14.79 -7.94 3.13
C ILE A 99 15.89 -6.99 2.63
N SER A 100 17.10 -7.09 3.20
CA SER A 100 18.27 -6.34 2.69
C SER A 100 18.59 -6.70 1.24
N GLU A 101 18.64 -7.99 0.89
CA GLU A 101 18.91 -8.41 -0.50
C GLU A 101 17.82 -7.94 -1.47
N ILE A 102 16.55 -7.99 -1.05
CA ILE A 102 15.39 -7.52 -1.83
C ILE A 102 15.51 -6.01 -2.09
N THR A 103 15.71 -5.21 -1.05
CA THR A 103 15.76 -3.74 -1.15
C THR A 103 16.94 -3.26 -1.99
N GLN A 104 18.13 -3.82 -1.81
CA GLN A 104 19.29 -3.56 -2.68
C GLN A 104 19.02 -3.94 -4.13
N SER A 105 18.37 -5.09 -4.36
CA SER A 105 18.00 -5.53 -5.72
C SER A 105 17.00 -4.58 -6.38
N LEU A 106 16.03 -4.06 -5.63
CA LEU A 106 15.07 -3.06 -6.12
C LEU A 106 15.76 -1.72 -6.40
N LYS A 107 16.65 -1.27 -5.52
CA LYS A 107 17.44 -0.04 -5.73
C LYS A 107 18.31 -0.14 -6.99
N ALA A 108 18.95 -1.28 -7.21
CA ALA A 108 19.71 -1.55 -8.43
C ALA A 108 18.80 -1.55 -9.67
N LEU A 109 17.62 -2.18 -9.59
CA LEU A 109 16.65 -2.21 -10.69
C LEU A 109 16.13 -0.80 -11.04
N ALA A 110 15.83 0.03 -10.03
CA ALA A 110 15.40 1.42 -10.23
C ALA A 110 16.45 2.22 -11.00
N LYS A 111 17.72 2.10 -10.60
CA LYS A 111 18.85 2.74 -11.29
C LYS A 111 19.07 2.20 -12.70
N GLU A 112 19.02 0.87 -12.86
CA GLU A 112 19.21 0.20 -14.14
C GLU A 112 18.17 0.63 -15.19
N LEU A 113 16.89 0.66 -14.79
CA LEU A 113 15.79 1.00 -15.70
C LEU A 113 15.53 2.51 -15.77
N ASN A 114 16.16 3.30 -14.91
CA ASN A 114 15.88 4.73 -14.70
C ASN A 114 14.37 4.97 -14.47
N ILE A 115 13.81 4.31 -13.46
CA ILE A 115 12.40 4.40 -13.06
C ILE A 115 12.26 4.62 -11.55
N SER A 116 11.12 5.15 -11.12
CA SER A 116 10.74 5.17 -9.71
C SER A 116 10.16 3.83 -9.29
N ILE A 117 10.55 3.33 -8.12
CA ILE A 117 9.95 2.13 -7.51
C ILE A 117 9.36 2.53 -6.16
N ILE A 118 8.07 2.28 -5.98
CA ILE A 118 7.36 2.47 -4.72
C ILE A 118 7.04 1.09 -4.16
N ALA A 119 7.64 0.76 -3.03
CA ALA A 119 7.43 -0.51 -2.37
C ALA A 119 6.74 -0.30 -1.02
N LEU A 120 5.64 -1.01 -0.80
CA LEU A 120 4.95 -1.02 0.48
C LEU A 120 5.70 -1.93 1.45
N SER A 121 5.76 -1.52 2.71
CA SER A 121 6.33 -2.31 3.80
C SER A 121 5.36 -2.32 4.98
N GLN A 122 5.14 -3.50 5.54
CA GLN A 122 4.38 -3.61 6.78
C GLN A 122 5.24 -3.26 7.99
N LEU A 123 4.63 -2.56 8.95
CA LEU A 123 5.25 -2.24 10.23
C LEU A 123 5.13 -3.43 11.20
N SER A 124 6.07 -3.49 12.15
CA SER A 124 5.95 -4.38 13.29
C SER A 124 4.76 -3.97 14.17
N ARG A 125 4.22 -4.93 14.93
CA ARG A 125 3.16 -4.63 15.92
C ARG A 125 3.65 -3.81 17.12
N ALA A 126 4.95 -3.51 17.24
CA ALA A 126 5.49 -2.75 18.36
C ALA A 126 4.94 -1.32 18.44
N VAL A 127 4.61 -0.72 17.28
CA VAL A 127 3.94 0.59 17.21
C VAL A 127 2.63 0.60 18.00
N GLU A 128 1.91 -0.53 18.01
CA GLU A 128 0.64 -0.70 18.72
C GLU A 128 0.81 -0.86 20.24
N GLN A 129 2.04 -0.98 20.76
CA GLN A 129 2.30 -1.07 22.20
C GLN A 129 2.70 0.27 22.83
N ARG A 130 3.13 1.24 22.01
CA ARG A 130 3.54 2.57 22.50
C ARG A 130 2.34 3.43 22.88
N SER A 131 2.55 4.42 23.74
CA SER A 131 1.57 5.48 23.99
C SER A 131 1.37 6.34 22.74
N ASP A 132 2.46 6.80 22.13
CA ASP A 132 2.43 7.46 20.82
C ASP A 132 2.44 6.42 19.69
N LYS A 133 1.34 6.37 18.96
CA LYS A 133 1.08 5.45 17.85
C LYS A 133 1.59 5.98 16.51
N LYS A 134 2.19 7.17 16.47
CA LYS A 134 2.84 7.67 15.25
C LYS A 134 3.98 6.73 14.87
N PRO A 135 4.00 6.19 13.64
CA PRO A 135 5.07 5.31 13.21
C PRO A 135 6.40 6.05 13.14
N ILE A 136 7.48 5.34 13.44
CA ILE A 136 8.87 5.80 13.28
C ILE A 136 9.66 4.76 12.48
N LEU A 137 10.86 5.13 12.03
CA LEU A 137 11.71 4.27 11.20
C LEU A 137 12.04 2.91 11.85
N SER A 138 12.18 2.87 13.19
CA SER A 138 12.41 1.61 13.91
C SER A 138 11.21 0.66 13.90
N ASP A 139 10.01 1.13 13.49
CA ASP A 139 8.82 0.29 13.41
C ASP A 139 8.76 -0.54 12.12
N LEU A 140 9.48 -0.12 11.08
CA LEU A 140 9.78 -0.97 9.93
C LEU A 140 10.58 -2.15 10.53
N ARG A 141 9.98 -3.33 10.59
CA ARG A 141 10.70 -4.51 11.10
C ARG A 141 11.87 -4.78 10.16
N GLU A 142 13.01 -5.22 10.69
CA GLU A 142 14.15 -5.60 9.84
C GLU A 142 14.72 -4.40 9.02
N SER A 143 14.49 -3.16 9.47
CA SER A 143 14.58 -1.93 8.66
C SER A 143 15.94 -1.30 8.44
N GLY A 144 16.99 -1.77 9.09
CA GLY A 144 18.31 -1.14 8.95
C GLY A 144 18.73 -1.00 7.48
N SER A 145 18.41 -1.99 6.66
CA SER A 145 18.62 -1.94 5.21
C SER A 145 17.59 -1.11 4.45
N ILE A 146 16.30 -1.22 4.79
CA ILE A 146 15.24 -0.44 4.14
C ILE A 146 15.53 1.06 4.25
N GLU A 147 15.89 1.54 5.44
CA GLU A 147 16.23 2.95 5.69
C GLU A 147 17.47 3.40 4.92
N GLN A 148 18.48 2.55 4.82
CA GLN A 148 19.73 2.86 4.11
C GLN A 148 19.60 2.84 2.59
N ASP A 149 18.77 1.95 2.06
CA ASP A 149 18.64 1.70 0.62
C ASP A 149 17.58 2.60 -0.04
N ALA A 150 16.57 3.04 0.72
CA ALA A 150 15.50 3.91 0.23
C ALA A 150 15.97 5.37 0.09
N ASP A 151 15.57 6.02 -1.02
CA ASP A 151 15.78 7.46 -1.16
C ASP A 151 14.81 8.28 -0.29
N ILE A 152 13.59 7.78 -0.13
CA ILE A 152 12.51 8.41 0.63
C ILE A 152 11.76 7.32 1.38
N VAL A 153 11.50 7.56 2.66
CA VAL A 153 10.62 6.72 3.48
C VAL A 153 9.41 7.56 3.88
N MET A 154 8.21 7.08 3.57
CA MET A 154 6.94 7.69 3.96
C MET A 154 6.20 6.79 4.93
N LEU A 155 5.77 7.37 6.05
CA LEU A 155 5.01 6.68 7.09
C LEU A 155 3.59 7.25 7.11
N ILE A 156 2.60 6.38 7.05
CA ILE A 156 1.18 6.78 7.02
C ILE A 156 0.60 6.64 8.43
N TYR A 157 0.01 7.73 8.92
CA TYR A 157 -0.67 7.77 10.21
C TYR A 157 -2.05 8.41 10.05
N ARG A 158 -3.03 7.91 10.82
CA ARG A 158 -4.41 8.43 10.82
C ARG A 158 -4.89 8.57 12.26
N ASP A 159 -4.99 9.80 12.75
CA ASP A 159 -5.50 10.11 14.10
C ASP A 159 -6.87 9.47 14.36
N GLU A 160 -7.80 9.61 13.40
CA GLU A 160 -9.17 9.07 13.47
C GLU A 160 -9.20 7.55 13.75
N TYR A 161 -8.29 6.80 13.14
CA TYR A 161 -8.22 5.35 13.31
C TYR A 161 -7.87 4.96 14.76
N TYR A 162 -6.99 5.72 15.41
CA TYR A 162 -6.60 5.47 16.79
C TYR A 162 -7.63 6.01 17.79
N LEU A 163 -8.20 7.19 17.52
CA LEU A 163 -9.24 7.78 18.35
C LEU A 163 -10.51 6.91 18.39
N SER A 164 -10.97 6.41 17.25
CA SER A 164 -12.15 5.52 17.20
C SER A 164 -11.98 4.23 18.01
N ARG A 165 -10.75 3.76 18.22
CA ARG A 165 -10.44 2.57 19.03
C ARG A 165 -10.31 2.85 20.52
N SER A 166 -10.09 4.10 20.90
CA SER A 166 -9.98 4.54 22.29
C SER A 166 -11.30 5.09 22.85
N GLU A 167 -12.43 4.80 22.19
CA GLU A 167 -13.77 5.23 22.63
C GLU A 167 -14.06 4.75 24.07
N PRO A 168 -14.21 5.66 25.04
CA PRO A 168 -14.58 5.31 26.41
C PRO A 168 -16.07 4.94 26.51
N ASN A 169 -16.46 4.37 27.65
CA ASN A 169 -17.88 4.08 27.90
C ASN A 169 -18.70 5.39 27.90
N PRO A 170 -19.88 5.41 27.25
CA PRO A 170 -20.74 6.58 27.27
C PRO A 170 -21.10 7.02 28.70
N GLY A 171 -21.06 8.32 28.95
CA GLY A 171 -21.44 8.91 30.24
C GLY A 171 -20.32 9.07 31.26
N THR A 172 -19.08 8.69 30.93
CA THR A 172 -17.92 9.00 31.78
C THR A 172 -17.31 10.37 31.42
N PRO A 173 -16.60 11.05 32.34
CA PRO A 173 -15.89 12.31 32.04
C PRO A 173 -14.92 12.18 30.85
N GLU A 174 -14.26 11.03 30.73
CA GLU A 174 -13.32 10.73 29.64
C GLU A 174 -14.02 10.67 28.28
N TYR A 175 -15.30 10.29 28.23
CA TYR A 175 -16.09 10.27 27.00
C TYR A 175 -16.30 11.68 26.43
N THR A 176 -16.51 12.68 27.31
CA THR A 176 -16.69 14.08 26.90
C THR A 176 -15.39 14.65 26.30
N GLU A 177 -14.25 14.37 26.93
CA GLU A 177 -12.93 14.78 26.43
C GLU A 177 -12.61 14.10 25.09
N TRP A 178 -12.92 12.80 24.98
CA TRP A 178 -12.76 12.06 23.74
C TRP A 178 -13.62 12.61 22.59
N LEU A 179 -14.89 12.96 22.86
CA LEU A 179 -15.77 13.57 21.87
C LEU A 179 -15.21 14.91 21.36
N GLN A 180 -14.70 15.75 22.26
CA GLN A 180 -14.07 17.02 21.90
C GLN A 180 -12.88 16.79 20.95
N ASN A 181 -12.01 15.83 21.28
CA ASN A 181 -10.86 15.48 20.45
C ASN A 181 -11.27 14.91 19.09
N LYS A 182 -12.30 14.06 19.04
CA LYS A 182 -12.84 13.49 17.80
C LYS A 182 -13.40 14.58 16.88
N ILE A 183 -14.15 15.53 17.42
CA ILE A 183 -14.70 16.67 16.66
C ILE A 183 -13.56 17.53 16.08
N ASN A 184 -12.52 17.81 16.86
CA ASN A 184 -11.36 18.58 16.41
C ASN A 184 -10.65 17.90 15.23
N VAL A 185 -10.40 16.58 15.31
CA VAL A 185 -9.76 15.83 14.22
C VAL A 185 -10.61 15.82 12.96
N ILE A 186 -11.93 15.64 13.07
CA ILE A 186 -12.84 15.67 11.91
C ILE A 186 -12.87 17.05 11.26
N THR A 187 -12.78 18.12 12.07
CA THR A 187 -12.83 19.51 11.57
C THR A 187 -11.57 19.89 10.81
N LEU A 188 -10.40 19.33 11.18
CA LEU A 188 -9.13 19.54 10.48
C LEU A 188 -9.02 18.82 9.13
N LEU A 189 -9.94 17.90 8.82
CA LEU A 189 -9.97 17.12 7.57
C LEU A 189 -10.91 17.68 6.50
N LYS A 190 -11.56 18.83 6.75
CA LYS A 190 -12.39 19.57 5.78
C LYS A 190 -11.67 20.84 5.32
#